data_AF-A0A0B6ZD89-F1
#
_entry.id   AF-A0A0B6ZD89-F1
#
_cell.length_a   1.000
_cell.length_b   1.000
_cell.length_c   1.000
_cell.angle_alpha   90.00
_cell.angle_beta   90.00
_cell.angle_gamma   90.00
#
_symmetry.space_group_name_H-M   'P 1'
#
loop_
_entity.id
_entity.type
_entity.pdbx_description
1 polymer ?
#
loop_
_entity_poly.entity_id
_entity_poly.type
_entity_poly.pdbx_seq_one_letter_code
_entity_poly.pdbx_strand_id
1 'polypeptide(L)'
;YLGRLQSLEQNPCAFGSLTVRNLLDTSTHFLEECLFTDIFSQQKQMENEQALKLLVVRLETLDRLSTEEKHLQLILGILAGNVFDWGAKEVQDILESQEFTLEDAQKKLQNRPWLFDDFDSWLLRISQNRPYKCAAIFCDNSGVDIILGIFPFARELLSQGTNVIICANSQPSLNDVVYSELLLIVKKASEVCPILRSALKEGRLMVMESGQASPCLDLRLIDENLVTAMREEGADLIVIEGMGRAVHTNFDAAFSCDALKVAVIKNKWLADRLGGGMFSVLFKFERSRKIASRISSPTQR
;
A
#
# COMPACT_ATOMS: atom_id res chain seq x y z
N TYR A 1 18.19 12.61 -16.72
CA TYR A 1 17.33 11.44 -16.92
C TYR A 1 17.43 10.81 -18.31
N LEU A 2 17.01 11.45 -19.41
CA LEU A 2 17.00 10.82 -20.76
C LEU A 2 18.35 10.24 -21.20
N GLY A 3 19.46 10.93 -20.96
CA GLY A 3 20.80 10.40 -21.25
C GLY A 3 21.15 9.14 -20.43
N ARG A 4 20.64 9.00 -19.19
CA ARG A 4 20.82 7.78 -18.38
C ARG A 4 20.03 6.62 -18.97
N LEU A 5 18.83 6.87 -19.47
CA LEU A 5 18.02 5.84 -20.15
C LEU A 5 18.71 5.36 -21.43
N GLN A 6 19.26 6.26 -22.24
CA GLN A 6 20.05 5.89 -23.43
C GLN A 6 21.29 5.06 -23.06
N SER A 7 21.96 5.40 -21.96
CA SER A 7 23.10 4.63 -21.46
C SER A 7 22.70 3.22 -21.01
N LEU A 8 21.55 3.08 -20.33
CA LEU A 8 20.97 1.78 -19.93
C LEU A 8 20.48 0.96 -21.14
N GLU A 9 20.00 1.61 -22.20
CA GLU A 9 19.63 0.93 -23.45
C GLU A 9 20.85 0.28 -24.12
N GLN A 10 21.98 0.99 -24.13
CA GLN A 10 23.24 0.49 -24.70
C GLN A 10 23.92 -0.54 -23.80
N ASN A 11 23.87 -0.35 -22.49
CA ASN A 11 24.43 -1.25 -21.50
C ASN A 11 23.46 -1.46 -20.31
N PRO A 12 22.52 -2.42 -20.44
CA PRO A 12 21.50 -2.67 -19.42
C PRO A 12 22.05 -3.03 -18.04
N CYS A 13 23.28 -3.56 -17.98
CA CYS A 13 23.89 -4.00 -16.74
C CYS A 13 24.86 -2.96 -16.12
N ALA A 14 24.95 -1.75 -16.68
CA ALA A 14 25.91 -0.73 -16.27
C ALA A 14 25.83 -0.37 -14.78
N PHE A 15 24.64 -0.48 -14.17
CA PHE A 15 24.38 -0.15 -12.77
C PHE A 15 23.74 -1.34 -12.01
N GLY A 16 24.09 -2.57 -12.39
CA GLY A 16 23.45 -3.79 -11.91
C GLY A 16 22.31 -4.26 -12.82
N SER A 17 21.54 -5.26 -12.38
CA SER A 17 20.45 -5.82 -13.20
C SER A 17 19.38 -4.77 -13.52
N LEU A 18 19.06 -4.56 -14.80
CA LEU A 18 17.97 -3.65 -15.19
C LEU A 18 16.62 -4.22 -14.74
N THR A 19 16.00 -3.54 -13.78
CA THR A 19 14.66 -3.87 -13.26
C THR A 19 13.80 -2.61 -13.26
N VAL A 20 12.47 -2.78 -13.19
CA VAL A 20 11.54 -1.64 -13.06
C VAL A 20 11.88 -0.79 -11.84
N ARG A 21 12.21 -1.42 -10.71
CA ARG A 21 12.67 -0.73 -9.50
C ARG A 21 13.89 0.14 -9.78
N ASN A 22 14.92 -0.39 -10.44
CA ASN A 22 16.13 0.40 -10.73
C ASN A 22 15.84 1.61 -11.62
N LEU A 23 14.87 1.52 -12.55
CA LEU A 23 14.43 2.65 -13.35
C LEU A 23 13.70 3.72 -12.51
N LEU A 24 12.81 3.29 -11.61
CA LEU A 24 12.08 4.18 -10.71
C LEU A 24 13.04 4.88 -9.72
N ASP A 25 13.93 4.12 -9.08
CA ASP A 25 14.97 4.64 -8.17
C ASP A 25 15.89 5.64 -8.90
N THR A 26 16.23 5.36 -10.17
CA THR A 26 17.00 6.30 -11.01
C THR A 26 16.25 7.62 -11.18
N SER A 27 14.93 7.59 -11.42
CA SER A 27 14.12 8.80 -11.55
C SER A 27 14.15 9.64 -10.26
N THR A 28 13.99 9.00 -9.10
CA THR A 28 14.05 9.66 -7.79
C THR A 28 15.41 10.29 -7.54
N HIS A 29 16.51 9.56 -7.76
CA HIS A 29 17.87 10.10 -7.59
C HIS A 29 18.13 11.34 -8.46
N PHE A 30 17.60 11.38 -9.69
CA PHE A 30 17.75 12.57 -10.55
C PHE A 30 16.97 13.79 -10.02
N LEU A 31 15.80 13.58 -9.42
CA LEU A 31 15.05 14.69 -8.79
C LEU A 31 15.84 15.25 -7.60
N GLU A 32 16.39 14.37 -6.76
CA GLU A 32 17.22 14.74 -5.61
C GLU A 32 18.50 15.48 -6.04
N GLU A 33 19.22 14.98 -7.05
CA GLU A 33 20.41 15.64 -7.63
C GLU A 33 20.08 17.05 -8.16
N CYS A 34 18.86 17.25 -8.65
CA CYS A 34 18.36 18.55 -9.11
C CYS A 34 17.72 19.40 -8.00
N LEU A 35 17.82 18.98 -6.73
CA LEU A 35 17.27 19.66 -5.56
C LEU A 35 15.74 19.77 -5.56
N PHE A 36 15.05 18.89 -6.29
CA PHE A 36 13.62 18.69 -6.15
C PHE A 36 13.38 17.72 -5.00
N THR A 37 12.85 18.22 -3.89
CA THR A 37 12.63 17.41 -2.67
C THR A 37 11.31 16.64 -2.72
N ASP A 38 10.20 17.31 -3.01
CA ASP A 38 8.88 16.69 -3.17
C ASP A 38 8.02 17.50 -4.14
N ILE A 39 8.04 17.09 -5.41
CA ILE A 39 7.28 17.74 -6.48
C ILE A 39 5.76 17.51 -6.38
N PHE A 40 5.32 16.52 -5.58
CA PHE A 40 3.90 16.20 -5.39
C PHE A 40 3.34 16.75 -4.07
N SER A 41 4.17 17.35 -3.21
CA SER A 41 3.77 17.86 -1.89
C SER A 41 2.47 18.69 -1.90
N GLN A 42 2.35 19.67 -2.80
CA GLN A 42 1.14 20.50 -2.91
C GLN A 42 -0.08 19.68 -3.34
N GLN A 43 0.07 18.80 -4.33
CA GLN A 43 -0.99 17.93 -4.81
C GLN A 43 -1.46 16.98 -3.71
N LYS A 44 -0.52 16.31 -3.02
CA LYS A 44 -0.81 15.45 -1.87
C LYS A 44 -1.57 16.19 -0.79
N GLN A 45 -1.16 17.42 -0.44
CA GLN A 45 -1.87 18.21 0.56
C GLN A 45 -3.32 18.49 0.15
N MET A 46 -3.55 18.91 -1.10
CA MET A 46 -4.89 19.20 -1.61
C MET A 46 -5.78 17.95 -1.61
N GLU A 47 -5.27 16.82 -2.10
CA GLU A 47 -6.00 15.55 -2.13
C GLU A 47 -6.30 15.02 -0.73
N ASN A 48 -5.34 15.14 0.20
CA ASN A 48 -5.54 14.77 1.59
C ASN A 48 -6.67 15.59 2.24
N GLU A 49 -6.69 16.91 2.03
CA GLU A 49 -7.74 17.78 2.57
C GLU A 49 -9.12 17.49 1.96
N GLN A 50 -9.18 17.15 0.68
CA GLN A 50 -10.42 16.75 0.02
C GLN A 50 -10.93 15.39 0.53
N ALA A 51 -10.05 14.38 0.58
CA ALA A 51 -10.41 13.04 1.03
C ALA A 51 -10.86 13.03 2.51
N LEU A 52 -10.21 13.82 3.39
CA LEU A 52 -10.62 13.94 4.80
C LEU A 52 -12.06 14.44 4.97
N LYS A 53 -12.55 15.32 4.09
CA LYS A 53 -13.94 15.80 4.12
C LYS A 53 -14.96 14.69 3.86
N LEU A 54 -14.57 13.68 3.09
CA LEU A 54 -15.42 12.57 2.69
C LEU A 54 -15.36 11.38 3.66
N LEU A 55 -14.35 11.34 4.54
CA LEU A 55 -14.08 10.21 5.43
C LEU A 55 -15.28 9.86 6.31
N VAL A 56 -15.95 10.85 6.91
CA VAL A 56 -17.10 10.60 7.80
C VAL A 56 -18.22 9.86 7.06
N VAL A 57 -18.62 10.38 5.90
CA VAL A 57 -19.69 9.80 5.08
C VAL A 57 -19.33 8.38 4.63
N ARG A 58 -18.06 8.16 4.28
CA ARG A 58 -17.55 6.84 3.90
C ARG A 58 -17.65 5.84 5.06
N LEU A 59 -17.21 6.22 6.26
CA LEU A 59 -17.25 5.36 7.44
C LEU A 59 -18.69 5.01 7.84
N GLU A 60 -19.59 5.99 7.87
CA GLU A 60 -21.00 5.76 8.19
C GLU A 60 -21.67 4.84 7.17
N THR A 61 -21.30 4.96 5.89
CA THR A 61 -21.82 4.09 4.83
C THR A 61 -21.36 2.65 5.02
N LEU A 62 -20.08 2.44 5.33
CA LEU A 62 -19.54 1.12 5.62
C LEU A 62 -20.18 0.49 6.86
N ASP A 63 -20.45 1.27 7.91
CA ASP A 63 -21.07 0.77 9.14
C ASP A 63 -22.50 0.24 8.96
N ARG A 64 -23.20 0.69 7.92
CA ARG A 64 -24.57 0.25 7.57
C ARG A 64 -24.61 -1.08 6.81
N LEU A 65 -23.48 -1.58 6.33
CA LEU A 65 -23.40 -2.80 5.51
C LEU A 65 -23.34 -4.07 6.38
N SER A 66 -23.78 -5.19 5.80
CA SER A 66 -23.53 -6.51 6.37
C SER A 66 -22.02 -6.83 6.39
N THR A 67 -21.59 -7.80 7.20
CA THR A 67 -20.17 -8.13 7.36
C THR A 67 -19.47 -8.45 6.03
N GLU A 68 -20.08 -9.30 5.20
CA GLU A 68 -19.52 -9.69 3.89
C GLU A 68 -19.43 -8.50 2.93
N GLU A 69 -20.53 -7.74 2.79
CA GLU A 69 -20.57 -6.55 1.94
C GLU A 69 -19.59 -5.48 2.41
N LYS A 70 -19.47 -5.29 3.73
CA LYS A 70 -18.53 -4.35 4.33
C LYS A 70 -17.11 -4.73 3.98
N HIS A 71 -16.71 -5.99 4.16
CA HIS A 71 -15.35 -6.43 3.81
C HIS A 71 -15.08 -6.28 2.31
N LEU A 72 -16.03 -6.62 1.44
CA LEU A 72 -15.87 -6.38 0.00
C LEU A 72 -15.69 -4.90 -0.31
N GLN A 73 -16.51 -4.04 0.29
CA GLN A 73 -16.43 -2.58 0.10
C GLN A 73 -15.16 -1.96 0.68
N LEU A 74 -14.60 -2.50 1.77
CA LEU A 74 -13.30 -2.10 2.29
C LEU A 74 -12.18 -2.42 1.30
N ILE A 75 -12.18 -3.65 0.74
CA ILE A 75 -11.19 -4.06 -0.25
C ILE A 75 -11.31 -3.26 -1.55
N LEU A 76 -12.54 -3.06 -2.03
CA LEU A 76 -12.79 -2.18 -3.18
C LEU A 76 -12.36 -0.74 -2.90
N GLY A 77 -12.46 -0.27 -1.65
CA GLY A 77 -11.95 1.03 -1.23
C GLY A 77 -10.43 1.14 -1.38
N ILE A 78 -9.68 0.13 -0.93
CA ILE A 78 -8.22 0.07 -1.12
C ILE A 78 -7.87 0.04 -2.60
N LEU A 79 -8.50 -0.86 -3.38
CA LEU A 79 -8.22 -0.99 -4.80
C LEU A 79 -8.55 0.27 -5.60
N ALA A 80 -9.71 0.88 -5.34
CA ALA A 80 -10.11 2.11 -6.02
C ALA A 80 -9.26 3.31 -5.59
N GLY A 81 -8.88 3.38 -4.32
CA GLY A 81 -7.91 4.35 -3.81
C GLY A 81 -6.58 4.24 -4.55
N ASN A 82 -6.07 3.02 -4.72
CA ASN A 82 -4.85 2.78 -5.47
C ASN A 82 -4.92 3.26 -6.92
N VAL A 83 -6.10 3.36 -7.56
CA VAL A 83 -6.21 3.92 -8.92
C VAL A 83 -5.70 5.36 -8.99
N PHE A 84 -5.74 6.13 -7.89
CA PHE A 84 -5.25 7.52 -7.82
C PHE A 84 -3.71 7.58 -7.73
N ASP A 85 -3.06 7.23 -8.83
CA ASP A 85 -1.61 7.13 -8.95
C ASP A 85 -1.10 8.05 -10.07
N TRP A 86 -0.40 9.10 -9.68
CA TRP A 86 0.16 10.09 -10.59
C TRP A 86 1.39 9.59 -11.35
N GLY A 87 1.98 8.47 -10.95
CA GLY A 87 3.06 7.80 -11.67
C GLY A 87 2.58 6.97 -12.86
N ALA A 88 1.28 6.68 -12.95
CA ALA A 88 0.68 5.92 -14.04
C ALA A 88 0.12 6.84 -15.13
N LYS A 89 0.70 6.77 -16.33
CA LYS A 89 0.31 7.62 -17.47
C LYS A 89 -1.18 7.53 -17.80
N GLU A 90 -1.74 6.32 -17.85
CA GLU A 90 -3.15 6.07 -18.17
C GLU A 90 -4.13 6.62 -17.12
N VAL A 91 -3.65 6.89 -15.91
CA VAL A 91 -4.42 7.50 -14.82
C VAL A 91 -4.28 9.01 -14.83
N GLN A 92 -3.08 9.52 -15.11
CA GLN A 92 -2.81 10.96 -15.15
C GLN A 92 -3.78 11.70 -16.06
N ASP A 93 -4.03 11.18 -17.28
CA ASP A 93 -4.98 11.78 -18.24
C ASP A 93 -6.41 11.89 -17.65
N ILE A 94 -6.80 10.96 -16.78
CA ILE A 94 -8.12 10.96 -16.12
C ILE A 94 -8.17 11.98 -14.99
N LEU A 95 -7.12 12.03 -14.17
CA LEU A 95 -7.03 12.94 -13.02
C LEU A 95 -6.92 14.41 -13.45
N GLU A 96 -6.32 14.69 -14.61
CA GLU A 96 -6.20 16.04 -15.15
C GLU A 96 -7.50 16.55 -15.81
N SER A 97 -8.38 15.65 -16.27
CA SER A 97 -9.50 16.02 -17.15
C SER A 97 -10.84 16.25 -16.46
N GLN A 98 -11.05 15.73 -15.25
CA GLN A 98 -12.34 15.83 -14.55
C GLN A 98 -12.21 15.63 -13.04
N GLU A 99 -13.25 16.01 -12.29
CA GLU A 99 -13.40 15.53 -10.91
C GLU A 99 -13.56 14.01 -10.92
N PHE A 100 -12.57 13.30 -10.38
CA PHE A 100 -12.54 11.85 -10.35
C PHE A 100 -12.80 11.36 -8.92
N THR A 101 -13.89 10.61 -8.74
CA THR A 101 -14.34 10.15 -7.42
C THR A 101 -13.91 8.71 -7.13
N LEU A 102 -14.01 8.29 -5.86
CA LEU A 102 -13.75 6.91 -5.47
C LEU A 102 -14.72 5.95 -6.19
N GLU A 103 -15.97 6.35 -6.38
CA GLU A 103 -16.98 5.58 -7.11
C GLU A 103 -16.62 5.42 -8.60
N ASP A 104 -16.04 6.46 -9.22
CA ASP A 104 -15.59 6.38 -10.62
C ASP A 104 -14.37 5.48 -10.76
N ALA A 105 -13.45 5.53 -9.79
CA ALA A 105 -12.33 4.60 -9.71
C ALA A 105 -12.80 3.14 -9.54
N GLN A 106 -13.80 2.89 -8.70
CA GLN A 106 -14.39 1.55 -8.56
C GLN A 106 -14.96 1.02 -9.87
N LYS A 107 -15.63 1.86 -10.68
CA LYS A 107 -16.18 1.45 -11.99
C LYS A 107 -15.11 1.06 -13.01
N LYS A 108 -13.86 1.50 -12.82
CA LYS A 108 -12.72 1.14 -13.69
C LYS A 108 -12.14 -0.23 -13.33
N LEU A 109 -12.35 -0.70 -12.11
CA LEU A 109 -11.80 -1.96 -11.64
C LEU A 109 -12.40 -3.15 -12.40
N GLN A 110 -11.59 -4.19 -12.58
CA GLN A 110 -12.07 -5.49 -13.02
C GLN A 110 -13.16 -6.01 -12.07
N ASN A 111 -14.28 -6.48 -12.61
CA ASN A 111 -15.28 -7.22 -11.84
C ASN A 111 -14.75 -8.60 -11.43
N ARG A 112 -15.22 -9.13 -10.29
CA ARG A 112 -14.87 -10.50 -9.89
C ARG A 112 -15.37 -11.52 -10.95
N PRO A 113 -14.61 -12.60 -11.24
CA PRO A 113 -13.33 -12.94 -10.61
C PRO A 113 -12.21 -12.00 -11.04
N TRP A 114 -11.46 -11.51 -10.06
CA TRP A 114 -10.26 -10.71 -10.31
C TRP A 114 -9.14 -11.56 -10.92
N LEU A 115 -8.13 -10.92 -11.52
CA LEU A 115 -6.99 -11.64 -12.11
C LEU A 115 -6.31 -12.54 -11.09
N PHE A 116 -6.19 -12.05 -9.85
CA PHE A 116 -5.90 -12.85 -8.68
C PHE A 116 -6.99 -12.55 -7.65
N ASP A 117 -7.77 -13.56 -7.28
CA ASP A 117 -8.99 -13.40 -6.48
C ASP A 117 -9.01 -14.39 -5.31
N ASP A 118 -8.29 -14.04 -4.24
CA ASP A 118 -8.34 -14.78 -2.98
C ASP A 118 -9.33 -14.16 -1.97
N PHE A 119 -10.32 -13.38 -2.44
CA PHE A 119 -11.24 -12.65 -1.57
C PHE A 119 -12.03 -13.58 -0.66
N ASP A 120 -12.53 -14.69 -1.18
CA ASP A 120 -13.35 -15.62 -0.39
C ASP A 120 -12.50 -16.29 0.71
N SER A 121 -11.22 -16.58 0.43
CA SER A 121 -10.27 -17.09 1.42
C SER A 121 -9.95 -16.06 2.50
N TRP A 122 -9.77 -14.80 2.11
CA TRP A 122 -9.61 -13.68 3.04
C TRP A 122 -10.85 -13.51 3.92
N LEU A 123 -12.04 -13.49 3.31
CA LEU A 123 -13.30 -13.33 4.01
C LEU A 123 -13.51 -14.44 5.04
N LEU A 124 -13.22 -15.69 4.66
CA LEU A 124 -13.30 -16.82 5.58
C LEU A 124 -12.36 -16.65 6.77
N ARG A 125 -11.13 -16.14 6.56
CA ARG A 125 -10.15 -15.94 7.63
C ARG A 125 -10.51 -14.76 8.54
N ILE A 126 -10.90 -13.62 7.97
CA ILE A 126 -11.19 -12.42 8.76
C ILE A 126 -12.51 -12.55 9.53
N SER A 127 -13.45 -13.36 9.02
CA SER A 127 -14.72 -13.65 9.70
C SER A 127 -14.61 -14.67 10.84
N GLN A 128 -13.42 -15.24 11.09
CA GLN A 128 -13.21 -16.10 12.25
C GLN A 128 -13.18 -15.26 13.54
N ASN A 129 -13.71 -15.80 14.65
CA ASN A 129 -13.68 -15.17 15.99
C ASN A 129 -12.27 -15.12 16.62
N ARG A 130 -11.23 -14.90 15.81
CA ARG A 130 -9.84 -14.77 16.21
C ARG A 130 -9.21 -13.62 15.41
N PRO A 131 -9.17 -12.40 15.97
CA PRO A 131 -8.48 -11.29 15.33
C PRO A 131 -7.00 -11.61 15.17
N TYR A 132 -6.36 -10.89 14.26
CA TYR A 132 -4.90 -10.84 14.22
C TYR A 132 -4.39 -10.14 15.48
N LYS A 133 -3.17 -10.46 15.91
CA LYS A 133 -2.53 -9.72 17.00
C LYS A 133 -2.15 -8.33 16.54
N CYS A 134 -1.42 -8.27 15.43
CA CYS A 134 -0.98 -7.01 14.84
C CYS A 134 -0.87 -7.14 13.31
N ALA A 135 -1.39 -6.13 12.61
CA ALA A 135 -1.27 -5.97 11.17
C ALA A 135 -0.29 -4.84 10.85
N ALA A 136 0.74 -5.14 10.06
CA ALA A 136 1.61 -4.12 9.47
C ALA A 136 1.15 -3.83 8.04
N ILE A 137 0.76 -2.59 7.77
CA ILE A 137 0.20 -2.15 6.49
C ILE A 137 1.20 -1.23 5.80
N PHE A 138 1.80 -1.68 4.71
CA PHE A 138 2.69 -0.88 3.87
C PHE A 138 1.88 -0.16 2.80
N CYS A 139 1.70 1.15 2.99
CA CYS A 139 0.85 2.01 2.17
C CYS A 139 1.57 2.53 0.91
N ASP A 140 0.79 2.82 -0.12
CA ASP A 140 1.18 3.41 -1.39
C ASP A 140 0.93 4.94 -1.34
N ASN A 141 -0.22 5.40 -1.84
CA ASN A 141 -0.42 6.81 -2.17
C ASN A 141 -1.05 7.64 -1.04
N SER A 142 -0.83 8.95 -1.12
CA SER A 142 -1.59 9.94 -0.35
C SER A 142 -3.03 10.09 -0.86
N GLY A 143 -3.81 10.94 -0.19
CA GLY A 143 -5.14 11.34 -0.66
C GLY A 143 -6.19 10.25 -0.47
N VAL A 144 -6.96 10.00 -1.53
CA VAL A 144 -8.07 9.04 -1.53
C VAL A 144 -7.63 7.64 -1.10
N ASP A 145 -6.42 7.22 -1.50
CA ASP A 145 -5.88 5.90 -1.22
C ASP A 145 -5.76 5.61 0.29
N ILE A 146 -4.87 6.36 0.97
CA ILE A 146 -4.68 6.22 2.41
C ILE A 146 -5.93 6.60 3.22
N ILE A 147 -6.63 7.69 2.88
CA ILE A 147 -7.73 8.21 3.71
C ILE A 147 -9.05 7.47 3.50
N LEU A 148 -9.43 7.13 2.27
CA LEU A 148 -10.73 6.49 1.98
C LEU A 148 -10.63 4.98 1.68
N GLY A 149 -9.42 4.47 1.48
CA GLY A 149 -9.11 3.05 1.36
C GLY A 149 -8.52 2.47 2.66
N ILE A 150 -7.28 2.83 2.97
CA ILE A 150 -6.52 2.21 4.07
C ILE A 150 -7.11 2.51 5.45
N PHE A 151 -7.47 3.76 5.76
CA PHE A 151 -8.00 4.09 7.10
C PHE A 151 -9.30 3.37 7.45
N PRO A 152 -10.32 3.30 6.57
CA PRO A 152 -11.49 2.46 6.82
C PRO A 152 -11.14 0.98 7.06
N PHE A 153 -10.17 0.45 6.32
CA PHE A 153 -9.71 -0.93 6.50
C PHE A 153 -8.99 -1.14 7.84
N ALA A 154 -8.03 -0.26 8.18
CA ALA A 154 -7.35 -0.26 9.46
C ALA A 154 -8.33 -0.11 10.62
N ARG A 155 -9.35 0.76 10.48
CA ARG A 155 -10.43 0.93 11.45
C ARG A 155 -11.19 -0.36 11.70
N GLU A 156 -11.50 -1.13 10.65
CA GLU A 156 -12.18 -2.43 10.80
C GLU A 156 -11.30 -3.45 11.53
N LEU A 157 -10.00 -3.50 11.25
CA LEU A 157 -9.08 -4.37 12.00
C LEU A 157 -9.01 -3.97 13.49
N LEU A 158 -8.91 -2.66 13.76
CA LEU A 158 -8.88 -2.11 15.11
C LEU A 158 -10.17 -2.37 15.88
N SER A 159 -11.33 -2.33 15.22
CA SER A 159 -12.64 -2.60 15.84
C SER A 159 -12.80 -4.07 16.24
N GLN A 160 -12.14 -4.97 15.51
CA GLN A 160 -12.06 -6.40 15.81
C GLN A 160 -11.00 -6.75 16.87
N GLY A 161 -10.21 -5.77 17.34
CA GLY A 161 -9.19 -5.93 18.38
C GLY A 161 -7.79 -6.23 17.87
N THR A 162 -7.53 -6.08 16.57
CA THR A 162 -6.18 -6.18 15.98
C THR A 162 -5.42 -4.87 16.21
N ASN A 163 -4.16 -4.90 16.65
CA ASN A 163 -3.28 -3.72 16.62
C ASN A 163 -2.84 -3.44 15.18
N VAL A 164 -2.63 -2.17 14.81
CA VAL A 164 -2.27 -1.79 13.45
C VAL A 164 -1.06 -0.87 13.44
N ILE A 165 -0.07 -1.22 12.62
CA ILE A 165 1.08 -0.37 12.29
C ILE A 165 0.91 0.07 10.84
N ILE A 166 0.68 1.37 10.62
CA ILE A 166 0.64 1.95 9.28
C ILE A 166 2.06 2.41 8.91
N CYS A 167 2.62 1.78 7.88
CA CYS A 167 3.99 1.95 7.44
C CYS A 167 4.01 2.82 6.17
N ALA A 168 4.69 3.97 6.24
CA ALA A 168 4.82 4.93 5.15
C ALA A 168 6.28 5.13 4.74
N ASN A 169 6.53 5.72 3.57
CA ASN A 169 7.90 6.01 3.14
C ASN A 169 8.58 7.02 4.08
N SER A 170 9.89 6.87 4.25
CA SER A 170 10.72 7.84 4.98
C SER A 170 10.97 9.09 4.17
N GLN A 171 11.05 8.97 2.84
CA GLN A 171 11.28 10.07 1.91
C GLN A 171 10.23 10.09 0.78
N PRO A 172 9.99 11.27 0.17
CA PRO A 172 9.07 11.41 -0.96
C PRO A 172 9.44 10.51 -2.13
N SER A 173 8.41 9.94 -2.76
CA SER A 173 8.53 9.20 -4.00
C SER A 173 7.18 9.25 -4.71
N LEU A 174 7.12 9.94 -5.86
CA LEU A 174 5.85 10.22 -6.53
C LEU A 174 4.84 10.83 -5.54
N ASN A 175 3.58 10.41 -5.61
CA ASN A 175 2.52 10.80 -4.68
C ASN A 175 2.36 9.85 -3.48
N ASP A 176 3.38 9.01 -3.20
CA ASP A 176 3.37 8.15 -2.02
C ASP A 176 3.21 8.94 -0.73
N VAL A 177 2.54 8.34 0.25
CA VAL A 177 2.43 8.93 1.58
C VAL A 177 3.76 8.85 2.33
N VAL A 178 4.22 9.99 2.86
CA VAL A 178 5.44 10.08 3.66
C VAL A 178 5.08 10.05 5.14
N TYR A 179 5.93 9.43 5.95
CA TYR A 179 5.74 9.26 7.40
C TYR A 179 5.38 10.57 8.12
N SER A 180 6.13 11.64 7.87
CA SER A 180 5.91 12.95 8.49
C SER A 180 4.54 13.55 8.15
N GLU A 181 4.04 13.32 6.93
CA GLU A 181 2.71 13.72 6.47
C GLU A 181 1.64 12.85 7.13
N LEU A 182 1.87 11.53 7.18
CA LEU A 182 0.95 10.56 7.73
C LEU A 182 0.64 10.82 9.22
N LEU A 183 1.63 11.27 10.00
CA LEU A 183 1.41 11.69 11.39
C LEU A 183 0.30 12.75 11.51
N LEU A 184 0.30 13.74 10.62
CA LEU A 184 -0.72 14.79 10.59
C LEU A 184 -2.06 14.27 10.08
N ILE A 185 -2.04 13.43 9.04
CA ILE A 185 -3.25 12.88 8.42
C ILE A 185 -3.99 11.95 9.40
N VAL A 186 -3.28 11.06 10.11
CA VAL A 186 -3.86 10.17 11.14
C VAL A 186 -4.45 10.97 12.30
N LYS A 187 -3.79 12.06 12.71
CA LYS A 187 -4.33 12.95 13.74
C LYS A 187 -5.67 13.56 13.29
N LYS A 188 -5.74 14.11 12.08
CA LYS A 188 -6.99 14.67 11.51
C LYS A 188 -8.08 13.60 11.36
N ALA A 189 -7.74 12.40 10.86
CA ALA A 189 -8.70 11.30 10.76
C ALA A 189 -9.24 10.86 12.14
N SER A 190 -8.41 10.92 13.17
CA SER A 190 -8.81 10.62 14.56
C SER A 190 -9.77 11.67 15.14
N GLU A 191 -9.76 12.90 14.65
CA GLU A 191 -10.72 13.94 15.06
C GLU A 191 -12.16 13.64 14.61
N VAL A 192 -12.31 12.80 13.57
CA VAL A 192 -13.63 12.44 13.04
C VAL A 192 -14.00 10.97 13.23
N CYS A 193 -13.04 10.11 13.61
CA CYS A 193 -13.27 8.70 13.89
C CYS A 193 -12.93 8.32 15.34
N PRO A 194 -13.92 8.04 16.21
CA PRO A 194 -13.67 7.64 17.60
C PRO A 194 -12.82 6.38 17.77
N ILE A 195 -12.94 5.41 16.85
CA ILE A 195 -12.17 4.15 16.89
C ILE A 195 -10.69 4.43 16.64
N LEU A 196 -10.36 5.20 15.61
CA LEU A 196 -8.97 5.59 15.33
C LEU A 196 -8.39 6.41 16.50
N ARG A 197 -9.19 7.32 17.08
CA ARG A 197 -8.78 8.13 18.23
C ARG A 197 -8.43 7.30 19.46
N SER A 198 -9.30 6.36 19.84
CA SER A 198 -9.07 5.47 20.98
C SER A 198 -7.86 4.58 20.73
N ALA A 199 -7.77 3.96 19.54
CA ALA A 199 -6.63 3.13 19.17
C ALA A 199 -5.30 3.89 19.19
N LEU A 200 -5.25 5.12 18.69
CA LEU A 200 -4.05 5.96 18.72
C LEU A 200 -3.65 6.31 20.15
N LYS A 201 -4.62 6.67 21.00
CA LYS A 201 -4.38 6.99 22.42
C LYS A 201 -3.90 5.78 23.23
N GLU A 202 -4.39 4.59 22.90
CA GLU A 202 -4.05 3.33 23.56
C GLU A 202 -2.77 2.68 23.00
N GLY A 203 -2.15 3.25 21.96
CA GLY A 203 -0.98 2.68 21.30
C GLY A 203 -1.29 1.49 20.39
N ARG A 204 -2.57 1.18 20.14
CA ARG A 204 -2.98 0.10 19.22
C ARG A 204 -2.94 0.50 17.75
N LEU A 205 -2.97 1.80 17.46
CA LEU A 205 -2.69 2.34 16.13
C LEU A 205 -1.36 3.09 16.18
N MET A 206 -0.38 2.58 15.45
CA MET A 206 0.96 3.15 15.32
C MET A 206 1.18 3.62 13.88
N VAL A 207 1.96 4.67 13.73
CA VAL A 207 2.44 5.17 12.45
C VAL A 207 3.95 5.09 12.48
N MET A 208 4.56 4.47 11.48
CA MET A 208 6.00 4.26 11.43
C MET A 208 6.53 4.48 10.02
N GLU A 209 7.78 4.91 9.93
CA GLU A 209 8.48 4.99 8.67
C GLU A 209 9.06 3.63 8.26
N SER A 210 9.10 3.37 6.96
CA SER A 210 9.56 2.09 6.39
C SER A 210 11.04 2.09 6.04
N GLY A 211 11.71 3.25 6.04
CA GLY A 211 13.06 3.41 5.51
C GLY A 211 13.12 3.54 3.99
N GLN A 212 11.98 3.45 3.27
CA GLN A 212 11.97 3.54 1.81
C GLN A 212 11.94 4.99 1.31
N ALA A 213 12.58 5.20 0.16
CA ALA A 213 12.54 6.42 -0.66
C ALA A 213 12.14 6.09 -2.12
N SER A 214 11.37 5.02 -2.30
CA SER A 214 11.07 4.40 -3.60
C SER A 214 9.57 4.07 -3.66
N PRO A 215 8.94 4.05 -4.85
CA PRO A 215 7.57 3.55 -4.99
C PRO A 215 7.52 2.01 -4.90
N CYS A 216 8.70 1.38 -4.85
CA CYS A 216 8.87 -0.03 -4.61
C CYS A 216 9.25 -0.28 -3.13
N LEU A 217 9.00 -1.50 -2.65
CA LEU A 217 9.27 -1.89 -1.26
C LEU A 217 10.29 -3.02 -1.21
N ASP A 218 11.49 -2.76 -0.69
CA ASP A 218 12.45 -3.82 -0.39
C ASP A 218 12.39 -4.22 1.09
N LEU A 219 11.63 -5.27 1.38
CA LEU A 219 11.47 -5.79 2.74
C LEU A 219 12.76 -6.32 3.37
N ARG A 220 13.86 -6.45 2.61
CA ARG A 220 15.18 -6.78 3.17
C ARG A 220 15.86 -5.56 3.82
N LEU A 221 15.40 -4.36 3.49
CA LEU A 221 16.00 -3.07 3.88
C LEU A 221 14.91 -2.15 4.42
N ILE A 222 14.35 -2.48 5.58
CA ILE A 222 13.35 -1.64 6.27
C ILE A 222 13.91 -1.08 7.57
N ASP A 223 13.31 0.01 8.06
CA ASP A 223 13.74 0.70 9.28
C ASP A 223 13.81 -0.23 10.51
N GLU A 224 14.86 -0.09 11.31
CA GLU A 224 15.11 -0.95 12.47
C GLU A 224 14.04 -0.78 13.56
N ASN A 225 13.51 0.43 13.75
CA ASN A 225 12.46 0.67 14.74
C ASN A 225 11.16 -0.01 14.29
N LEU A 226 10.84 0.04 12.99
CA LEU A 226 9.70 -0.68 12.44
C LEU A 226 9.83 -2.20 12.66
N VAL A 227 11.00 -2.78 12.40
CA VAL A 227 11.26 -4.21 12.66
C VAL A 227 11.07 -4.55 14.13
N THR A 228 11.56 -3.69 15.02
CA THR A 228 11.44 -3.86 16.47
C THR A 228 9.97 -3.82 16.90
N ALA A 229 9.21 -2.81 16.47
CA ALA A 229 7.79 -2.68 16.78
C ALA A 229 6.97 -3.86 16.23
N MET A 230 7.20 -4.27 14.98
CA MET A 230 6.52 -5.45 14.41
C MET A 230 6.78 -6.73 15.22
N ARG A 231 7.98 -6.88 15.79
CA ARG A 231 8.30 -8.02 16.66
C ARG A 231 7.61 -7.92 18.01
N GLU A 232 7.67 -6.76 18.66
CA GLU A 232 7.10 -6.53 20.00
C GLU A 232 5.58 -6.66 20.00
N GLU A 233 4.93 -6.13 18.97
CA GLU A 233 3.47 -6.21 18.76
C GLU A 233 3.04 -7.58 18.23
N GLY A 234 3.99 -8.44 17.86
CA GLY A 234 3.73 -9.78 17.37
C GLY A 234 2.96 -9.79 16.05
N ALA A 235 3.40 -8.98 15.08
CA ALA A 235 2.80 -8.86 13.76
C ALA A 235 2.60 -10.23 13.09
N ASP A 236 1.33 -10.56 12.85
CA ASP A 236 0.88 -11.83 12.29
C ASP A 236 0.02 -11.65 11.02
N LEU A 237 -0.11 -10.42 10.55
CA LEU A 237 -0.58 -10.05 9.22
C LEU A 237 0.33 -8.97 8.60
N ILE A 238 0.76 -9.17 7.36
CA ILE A 238 1.39 -8.13 6.56
C ILE A 238 0.46 -7.77 5.40
N VAL A 239 0.18 -6.48 5.22
CA VAL A 239 -0.59 -5.96 4.09
C VAL A 239 0.35 -5.13 3.23
N ILE A 240 0.46 -5.46 1.95
CA ILE A 240 1.29 -4.74 0.99
C ILE A 240 0.37 -4.19 -0.09
N GLU A 241 0.29 -2.87 -0.15
CA GLU A 241 -0.61 -2.16 -1.04
C GLU A 241 0.18 -1.48 -2.17
N GLY A 242 -0.38 -1.47 -3.38
CA GLY A 242 0.19 -0.78 -4.54
C GLY A 242 1.01 -1.63 -5.50
N MET A 243 1.02 -1.23 -6.78
CA MET A 243 1.66 -1.99 -7.86
C MET A 243 3.19 -2.06 -7.68
N GLY A 244 3.83 -0.95 -7.27
CA GLY A 244 5.28 -0.91 -7.00
C GLY A 244 5.71 -1.85 -5.88
N ARG A 245 4.94 -1.88 -4.79
CA ARG A 245 5.23 -2.62 -3.57
C ARG A 245 4.79 -4.08 -3.66
N ALA A 246 3.58 -4.36 -4.13
CA ALA A 246 3.02 -5.70 -4.15
C ALA A 246 3.35 -6.49 -5.44
N VAL A 247 3.38 -5.85 -6.61
CA VAL A 247 3.57 -6.53 -7.90
C VAL A 247 5.04 -6.53 -8.33
N HIS A 248 5.68 -5.36 -8.36
CA HIS A 248 7.04 -5.25 -8.89
C HIS A 248 8.12 -5.82 -7.97
N THR A 249 7.88 -5.81 -6.66
CA THR A 249 8.89 -6.21 -5.67
C THR A 249 8.53 -7.43 -4.85
N ASN A 250 7.26 -7.56 -4.41
CA ASN A 250 6.89 -8.58 -3.42
C ASN A 250 5.85 -9.61 -3.91
N PHE A 251 5.63 -9.75 -5.22
CA PHE A 251 4.57 -10.61 -5.76
C PHE A 251 4.68 -12.07 -5.28
N ASP A 252 5.89 -12.62 -5.30
CA ASP A 252 6.20 -14.00 -4.86
C ASP A 252 6.83 -14.06 -3.46
N ALA A 253 6.96 -12.92 -2.77
CA ALA A 253 7.51 -12.90 -1.42
C ALA A 253 6.64 -13.74 -0.47
N ALA A 254 7.26 -14.67 0.25
CA ALA A 254 6.58 -15.53 1.22
C ALA A 254 6.91 -15.08 2.65
N PHE A 255 5.92 -15.17 3.53
CA PHE A 255 6.01 -14.68 4.91
C PHE A 255 5.74 -15.80 5.91
N SER A 256 6.33 -15.66 7.11
CA SER A 256 6.08 -16.53 8.26
C SER A 256 4.73 -16.24 8.94
N CYS A 257 4.06 -15.16 8.52
CA CYS A 257 2.72 -14.76 8.92
C CYS A 257 1.78 -14.75 7.70
N ASP A 258 0.49 -14.49 7.91
CA ASP A 258 -0.42 -14.29 6.79
C ASP A 258 -0.04 -13.00 6.04
N ALA A 259 -0.26 -12.98 4.73
CA ALA A 259 0.06 -11.83 3.89
C ALA A 259 -1.09 -11.52 2.94
N LEU A 260 -1.43 -10.24 2.84
CA LEU A 260 -2.40 -9.72 1.90
C LEU A 260 -1.70 -8.74 0.94
N LYS A 261 -1.72 -9.03 -0.35
CA LYS A 261 -1.14 -8.22 -1.41
C LYS A 261 -2.26 -7.67 -2.27
N VAL A 262 -2.39 -6.35 -2.32
CA VAL A 262 -3.52 -5.66 -2.97
C VAL A 262 -2.97 -4.61 -3.93
N ALA A 263 -3.31 -4.70 -5.21
CA ALA A 263 -2.89 -3.70 -6.19
C ALA A 263 -3.83 -3.67 -7.41
N VAL A 264 -3.84 -2.53 -8.09
CA VAL A 264 -4.41 -2.40 -9.43
C VAL A 264 -3.28 -2.34 -10.44
N ILE A 265 -3.33 -3.18 -11.47
CA ILE A 265 -2.32 -3.20 -12.53
C ILE A 265 -2.58 -2.02 -13.45
N LYS A 266 -1.71 -1.02 -13.35
CA LYS A 266 -1.78 0.28 -14.05
C LYS A 266 -0.84 0.38 -15.27
N ASN A 267 -0.23 -0.74 -15.68
CA ASN A 267 0.61 -0.81 -16.88
C ASN A 267 0.10 -1.87 -17.84
N LYS A 268 -0.23 -1.48 -19.08
CA LYS A 268 -0.78 -2.39 -20.10
C LYS A 268 0.13 -3.57 -20.40
N TRP A 269 1.43 -3.32 -20.60
CA TRP A 269 2.40 -4.39 -20.91
C TRP A 269 2.47 -5.43 -19.79
N LEU A 270 2.46 -4.99 -18.53
CA LEU A 270 2.48 -5.88 -17.38
C LEU A 270 1.16 -6.64 -17.24
N ALA A 271 0.03 -5.98 -17.47
CA ALA A 271 -1.29 -6.62 -17.45
C ALA A 271 -1.36 -7.76 -18.47
N ASP A 272 -0.97 -7.49 -19.72
CA ASP A 272 -0.94 -8.48 -20.80
C ASP A 272 -0.02 -9.66 -20.44
N ARG A 273 1.16 -9.38 -19.84
CA ARG A 273 2.11 -10.41 -19.39
C ARG A 273 1.56 -11.29 -18.27
N LEU A 274 0.72 -10.75 -17.39
CA LEU A 274 0.07 -11.47 -16.31
C LEU A 274 -1.23 -12.17 -16.76
N GLY A 275 -1.61 -12.05 -18.04
CA GLY A 275 -2.84 -12.63 -18.59
C GLY A 275 -4.10 -11.86 -18.25
N GLY A 276 -3.97 -10.60 -17.84
CA GLY A 276 -5.06 -9.69 -17.52
C GLY A 276 -5.19 -8.54 -18.51
N GLY A 277 -5.92 -7.50 -18.10
CA GLY A 277 -6.08 -6.26 -18.83
C GLY A 277 -5.76 -5.05 -17.97
N MET A 278 -5.86 -3.87 -18.58
CA MET A 278 -5.73 -2.60 -17.87
C MET A 278 -6.70 -2.54 -16.70
N PHE A 279 -6.24 -2.13 -15.51
CA PHE A 279 -7.01 -2.12 -14.26
C PHE A 279 -7.41 -3.51 -13.75
N SER A 280 -6.74 -4.57 -14.21
CA SER A 280 -6.83 -5.88 -13.57
C SER A 280 -6.40 -5.80 -12.11
N VAL A 281 -7.12 -6.55 -11.28
CA VAL A 281 -6.97 -6.52 -9.83
C VAL A 281 -6.10 -7.69 -9.38
N LEU A 282 -5.08 -7.36 -8.57
CA LEU A 282 -4.37 -8.30 -7.72
C LEU A 282 -4.99 -8.22 -6.33
N PHE A 283 -5.72 -9.24 -5.92
CA PHE A 283 -6.10 -9.48 -4.54
C PHE A 283 -5.60 -10.87 -4.14
N LYS A 284 -4.38 -10.92 -3.60
CA LYS A 284 -3.70 -12.18 -3.28
C LYS A 284 -3.55 -12.32 -1.77
N PHE A 285 -4.19 -13.32 -1.20
CA PHE A 285 -4.17 -13.63 0.22
C PHE A 285 -3.47 -14.96 0.45
N GLU A 286 -2.33 -14.90 1.13
CA GLU A 286 -1.48 -16.05 1.38
C GLU A 286 -1.42 -16.37 2.86
N ARG A 287 -1.68 -17.64 3.21
CA ARG A 287 -1.49 -18.15 4.56
C ARG A 287 0.00 -18.21 4.90
N SER A 288 0.31 -18.03 6.19
CA SER A 288 1.66 -18.23 6.73
C SER A 288 2.31 -19.51 6.22
N ARG A 289 3.57 -19.40 5.77
CA ARG A 289 4.39 -20.55 5.39
C ARG A 289 5.47 -20.77 6.44
N LYS A 290 5.76 -22.03 6.74
CA LYS A 290 6.97 -22.36 7.53
C LYS A 290 8.19 -22.00 6.69
N ILE A 291 8.76 -20.84 6.95
CA ILE A 291 10.06 -20.47 6.39
C ILE A 291 11.11 -21.22 7.22
N ALA A 292 11.76 -22.21 6.63
CA ALA A 292 12.92 -22.83 7.25
C ALA A 292 13.99 -21.75 7.37
N SER A 293 14.22 -21.23 8.58
CA SER A 293 15.40 -20.41 8.83
C SER A 293 16.60 -21.29 8.58
N ARG A 294 17.35 -21.04 7.49
CA ARG A 294 18.70 -21.57 7.36
C ARG A 294 19.56 -20.84 8.40
N ILE A 295 19.44 -21.23 9.66
CA ILE A 295 20.47 -20.98 10.64
C ILE A 295 21.62 -21.88 10.18
N SER A 296 22.61 -21.28 9.53
CA SER A 296 23.91 -21.93 9.39
C SER A 296 24.40 -22.22 10.80
N SER A 297 24.31 -23.49 11.22
CA SER A 297 25.07 -23.95 12.37
C SER A 297 26.54 -23.62 12.09
N PRO A 298 27.26 -22.98 13.03
CA PRO A 298 28.70 -22.92 12.91
C PRO A 298 29.18 -24.36 13.09
N THR A 299 29.50 -25.01 11.97
CA THR A 299 30.21 -26.28 11.99
C THR A 299 31.48 -26.06 12.79
N GLN A 300 31.53 -26.72 13.94
CA GLN A 300 32.74 -27.03 14.67
C GLN A 300 33.79 -27.56 13.68
N ARG A 301 34.91 -26.85 13.58
CA ARG A 301 36.20 -27.41 13.21
C ARG A 301 37.16 -27.09 14.35
#